data_AF-A0A950AKR4-F1
#
_entry.id   AF-A0A950AKR4-F1
#
_cell.length_a   1.000
_cell.length_b   1.000
_cell.length_c   1.000
_cell.angle_alpha   90.00
_cell.angle_beta   90.00
_cell.angle_gamma   90.00
#
_symmetry.space_group_name_H-M   'P 1'
#
loop_
_entity.id
_entity.type
_entity.pdbx_description
1 polymer ?
#
loop_
_entity_poly.entity_id
_entity_poly.type
_entity_poly.pdbx_seq_one_letter_code
_entity_poly.pdbx_strand_id
1 'polypeptide(L)'
;AALLPPMFLGLLALYLATSTAYSFWLKRKALIDVIVLSGLYTLRILAGGVATDTRVSEWLMALSIFLFTSLAFSKRFSELLRLHEEGKESAQGRNYRPGDLGVIESLGTSCGFISVVVLALYIHSPDVHQYYRLQWPLWMICPLLMYWISRIWLLARRGQLGEDPIVFTLGDRTSRLVAALVIAFMVIAS
;
A
#
# COMPACT_ATOMS: atom_id res chain seq x y z
N ALA A 1 4.93 26.47 -22.02
CA ALA A 1 4.83 25.08 -21.54
C ALA A 1 5.82 24.93 -20.39
N ALA A 2 5.33 24.83 -19.15
CA ALA A 2 6.22 24.66 -18.00
C ALA A 2 6.89 23.29 -18.10
N LEU A 3 8.19 23.28 -18.39
CA LEU A 3 9.00 22.07 -18.33
C LEU A 3 8.94 21.56 -16.90
N LEU A 4 8.40 20.35 -16.71
CA LEU A 4 8.39 19.68 -15.43
C LEU A 4 9.85 19.56 -14.91
N PRO A 5 10.07 19.58 -13.58
CA PRO A 5 11.41 19.50 -13.02
C PRO A 5 12.20 18.32 -13.62
N PRO A 6 13.49 18.47 -13.95
CA PRO A 6 14.28 17.39 -14.55
C PRO A 6 14.33 16.14 -13.67
N MET A 7 14.24 16.32 -12.34
CA MET A 7 14.14 15.23 -11.38
C MET A 7 12.80 14.49 -11.47
N PHE A 8 11.68 15.17 -11.74
CA PHE A 8 10.38 14.54 -12.02
C PHE A 8 10.43 13.72 -13.30
N LEU A 9 11.06 14.24 -14.36
CA LEU A 9 11.23 13.51 -15.62
C LEU A 9 12.09 12.25 -15.43
N GLY A 10 13.14 12.30 -14.62
CA GLY A 10 13.94 11.13 -14.25
C GLY A 10 13.14 10.06 -13.49
N LEU A 11 12.30 10.48 -12.53
CA LEU A 11 11.41 9.58 -11.79
C LEU A 11 10.33 8.97 -12.68
N LEU A 12 9.78 9.76 -13.61
CA LEU A 12 8.81 9.28 -14.59
C LEU A 12 9.42 8.25 -15.55
N ALA A 13 10.66 8.50 -16.01
CA ALA A 13 11.40 7.56 -16.85
C ALA A 13 11.71 6.26 -16.09
N LEU A 14 12.12 6.35 -14.81
CA LEU A 14 12.33 5.17 -13.95
C LEU A 14 11.02 4.40 -13.71
N TYR A 15 9.92 5.10 -13.47
CA TYR A 15 8.59 4.50 -13.32
C TYR A 15 8.18 3.75 -14.59
N LEU A 16 8.34 4.38 -15.76
CA LEU A 16 8.04 3.76 -17.05
C LEU A 16 8.92 2.54 -17.29
N ALA A 17 10.24 2.66 -17.12
CA ALA A 17 11.18 1.55 -17.29
C ALA A 17 10.84 0.37 -16.37
N THR A 18 10.51 0.64 -15.11
CA THR A 18 10.17 -0.38 -14.11
C THR A 18 8.81 -1.01 -14.39
N SER A 19 7.81 -0.23 -14.83
CA SER A 19 6.49 -0.72 -15.24
C SER A 19 6.54 -1.58 -16.50
N THR A 20 7.39 -1.21 -17.47
CA THR A 20 7.67 -2.00 -18.67
C THR A 20 8.39 -3.29 -18.30
N ALA A 21 9.47 -3.24 -17.52
CA ALA A 21 10.20 -4.42 -17.05
C ALA A 21 9.31 -5.37 -16.23
N TYR A 22 8.41 -4.80 -15.41
CA TYR A 22 7.39 -5.53 -14.66
C TYR A 22 6.47 -6.33 -15.58
N SER A 23 5.92 -5.67 -16.61
CA SER A 23 4.97 -6.27 -17.55
C SER A 23 5.58 -7.42 -18.36
N PHE A 24 6.87 -7.32 -18.73
CA PHE A 24 7.52 -8.31 -19.59
C PHE A 24 8.18 -9.49 -18.85
N TRP A 25 8.85 -9.25 -17.71
CA TRP A 25 9.72 -10.25 -17.07
C TRP A 25 9.42 -10.50 -15.60
N LEU A 26 9.17 -9.43 -14.85
CA LEU A 26 9.22 -9.51 -13.39
C LEU A 26 7.98 -10.15 -12.76
N LYS A 27 6.85 -10.07 -13.46
CA LYS A 27 5.62 -10.79 -13.10
C LYS A 27 5.84 -12.30 -12.89
N ARG A 28 6.86 -12.89 -13.50
CA ARG A 28 7.11 -14.34 -13.47
C ARG A 28 7.76 -14.85 -12.18
N LYS A 29 8.33 -13.97 -11.34
CA LYS A 29 9.02 -14.36 -10.09
C LYS A 29 8.19 -14.02 -8.84
N ALA A 30 7.99 -15.02 -7.98
CA ALA A 30 7.30 -14.87 -6.70
C ALA A 30 7.98 -13.82 -5.81
N LEU A 31 7.19 -13.06 -5.05
CA LEU A 31 7.60 -11.95 -4.15
C LEU A 31 8.19 -10.71 -4.83
N ILE A 32 8.93 -10.87 -5.94
CA ILE A 32 9.53 -9.74 -6.67
C ILE A 32 8.44 -8.86 -7.30
N ASP A 33 7.34 -9.46 -7.77
CA ASP A 33 6.14 -8.75 -8.23
C ASP A 33 5.62 -7.77 -7.17
N VAL A 34 5.49 -8.25 -5.92
CA VAL A 34 4.96 -7.48 -4.79
C VAL A 34 5.89 -6.33 -4.41
N ILE A 35 7.20 -6.58 -4.36
CA ILE A 35 8.22 -5.56 -4.04
C ILE A 35 8.26 -4.48 -5.12
N VAL A 36 8.14 -4.85 -6.38
CA VAL A 36 8.13 -3.88 -7.48
C VAL A 36 6.83 -3.10 -7.55
N LEU A 37 5.69 -3.75 -7.30
CA LEU A 37 4.42 -3.05 -7.24
C LEU A 37 4.40 -2.03 -6.10
N SER A 38 4.86 -2.40 -4.90
CA SER A 38 4.98 -1.44 -3.79
C SER A 38 6.01 -0.35 -4.09
N GLY A 39 7.15 -0.68 -4.69
CA GLY A 39 8.16 0.27 -5.13
C GLY A 39 7.63 1.30 -6.14
N LEU A 40 6.81 0.88 -7.11
CA LEU A 40 6.16 1.77 -8.08
C LEU A 40 5.20 2.76 -7.41
N TYR A 41 4.43 2.31 -6.41
CA TYR A 41 3.55 3.20 -5.64
C TYR A 41 4.34 4.20 -4.80
N THR A 42 5.42 3.75 -4.17
CA THR A 42 6.34 4.61 -3.42
C THR A 42 7.01 5.65 -4.33
N LEU A 43 7.46 5.24 -5.52
CA LEU A 43 8.05 6.13 -6.52
C LEU A 43 7.05 7.20 -6.96
N ARG A 44 5.76 6.85 -7.07
CA ARG A 44 4.69 7.80 -7.41
C ARG A 44 4.50 8.86 -6.31
N ILE A 45 4.61 8.48 -5.03
CA ILE A 45 4.57 9.45 -3.91
C ILE A 45 5.77 10.40 -4.00
N LEU A 46 6.97 9.87 -4.24
CA LEU A 46 8.18 10.69 -4.36
C LEU A 46 8.10 11.64 -5.57
N ALA A 47 7.63 11.17 -6.71
CA ALA A 47 7.37 12.01 -7.89
C ALA A 47 6.31 13.09 -7.60
N GLY A 48 5.26 12.76 -6.83
CA GLY A 48 4.27 13.73 -6.38
C GLY A 48 4.89 14.84 -5.52
N GLY A 49 5.72 14.49 -4.53
CA GLY A 49 6.41 15.47 -3.70
C GLY A 49 7.33 16.39 -4.49
N VAL A 50 8.11 15.83 -5.44
CA VAL A 50 8.96 16.63 -6.35
C VAL A 50 8.12 17.55 -7.25
N ALA A 51 6.94 17.12 -7.71
CA ALA A 51 6.06 17.94 -8.54
C ALA A 51 5.43 19.11 -7.77
N THR A 52 5.17 18.94 -6.47
CA THR A 52 4.59 19.97 -5.60
C THR A 52 5.65 20.75 -4.80
N ASP A 53 6.94 20.52 -5.07
CA ASP A 53 8.10 21.07 -4.33
C ASP A 53 8.01 20.86 -2.81
N THR A 54 7.39 19.75 -2.38
CA THR A 54 7.26 19.36 -0.98
C THR A 54 8.20 18.22 -0.65
N ARG A 55 8.96 18.38 0.43
CA ARG A 55 9.83 17.32 0.94
C ARG A 55 8.99 16.17 1.49
N VAL A 56 9.13 15.00 0.89
CA VAL A 56 8.53 13.76 1.39
C VAL A 56 9.31 13.32 2.62
N SER A 57 8.61 13.11 3.74
CA SER A 57 9.22 12.64 4.98
C SER A 57 9.64 11.17 4.88
N GLU A 58 10.77 10.82 5.49
CA GLU A 58 11.25 9.43 5.61
C GLU A 58 10.20 8.53 6.30
N TRP A 59 9.46 9.09 7.27
CA TRP A 59 8.36 8.38 7.94
C TRP A 59 7.22 8.02 6.98
N LEU A 60 6.87 8.94 6.08
CA LEU A 60 5.85 8.69 5.06
C LEU A 60 6.32 7.63 4.07
N MET A 61 7.61 7.62 3.74
CA MET A 61 8.22 6.61 2.88
C MET A 61 8.13 5.22 3.50
N ALA A 62 8.55 5.08 4.76
CA ALA A 62 8.49 3.82 5.49
C ALA A 62 7.05 3.31 5.61
N LEU A 63 6.11 4.18 6.00
CA LEU A 63 4.68 3.85 6.07
C LEU A 63 4.16 3.33 4.73
N SER A 64 4.48 4.04 3.64
CA SER A 64 4.01 3.74 2.30
C SER A 64 4.53 2.40 1.78
N ILE A 65 5.81 2.09 2.00
CA ILE A 65 6.41 0.82 1.58
C ILE A 65 5.68 -0.35 2.22
N PHE A 66 5.46 -0.33 3.54
CA PHE A 66 4.79 -1.42 4.24
C PHE A 66 3.30 -1.51 3.89
N LEU A 67 2.60 -0.37 3.82
CA LEU A 67 1.18 -0.33 3.50
C LEU A 67 0.91 -0.84 2.08
N PHE A 68 1.65 -0.35 1.08
CA PHE A 68 1.48 -0.80 -0.30
C PHE A 68 1.93 -2.24 -0.51
N THR A 69 2.96 -2.69 0.21
CA THR A 69 3.35 -4.11 0.19
C THR A 69 2.22 -5.00 0.72
N SER A 70 1.52 -4.58 1.78
CA SER A 70 0.32 -5.29 2.28
C SER A 70 -0.79 -5.37 1.23
N LEU A 71 -1.09 -4.26 0.54
CA LEU A 71 -2.11 -4.23 -0.52
C LEU A 71 -1.69 -5.05 -1.76
N ALA A 72 -0.41 -5.04 -2.11
CA ALA A 72 0.10 -5.85 -3.21
C ALA A 72 -0.02 -7.35 -2.88
N PHE A 73 0.23 -7.75 -1.63
CA PHE A 73 -0.03 -9.11 -1.18
C PHE A 73 -1.51 -9.47 -1.16
N SER A 74 -2.41 -8.57 -0.76
CA SER A 74 -3.86 -8.86 -0.77
C SER A 74 -4.40 -9.06 -2.18
N LYS A 75 -3.95 -8.27 -3.15
CA LYS A 75 -4.23 -8.49 -4.59
C LYS A 75 -3.78 -9.88 -5.02
N ARG A 76 -2.53 -10.24 -4.68
CA ARG A 76 -1.93 -11.51 -5.06
C ARG A 76 -2.65 -12.70 -4.43
N PHE A 77 -3.03 -12.55 -3.17
CA PHE A 77 -3.82 -13.53 -2.44
C PHE A 77 -5.15 -13.79 -3.14
N SER A 78 -5.89 -12.73 -3.51
CA SER A 78 -7.17 -12.88 -4.22
C SER A 78 -7.02 -13.50 -5.61
N GLU A 79 -5.95 -13.18 -6.36
CA GLU A 79 -5.65 -13.83 -7.65
C GLU A 79 -5.41 -15.34 -7.47
N LEU A 80 -4.64 -15.74 -6.45
CA LEU A 80 -4.34 -17.14 -6.17
C LEU A 80 -5.54 -17.92 -5.61
N LEU A 81 -6.36 -17.29 -4.76
CA LEU A 81 -7.58 -17.89 -4.24
C LEU A 81 -8.56 -18.20 -5.39
N ARG A 82 -8.76 -17.25 -6.31
CA ARG A 82 -9.61 -17.45 -7.50
C ARG A 82 -9.13 -18.61 -8.36
N LEU A 83 -7.82 -18.71 -8.59
CA LEU A 83 -7.23 -19.81 -9.37
C LEU A 83 -7.40 -21.18 -8.69
N HIS A 84 -7.31 -21.20 -7.36
CA HIS A 84 -7.55 -22.40 -6.55
C HIS A 84 -9.02 -22.84 -6.64
N GLU A 85 -9.97 -21.91 -6.53
CA GLU A 85 -11.41 -22.18 -6.69
C GLU A 85 -11.77 -22.65 -8.11
N GLU A 86 -11.09 -22.15 -9.14
CA GLU A 86 -11.23 -22.58 -10.54
C GLU A 86 -10.60 -23.96 -10.84
N GLY A 87 -9.98 -24.62 -9.85
CA GLY A 87 -9.36 -25.94 -10.03
C GLY A 87 -8.10 -25.93 -10.91
N LYS A 88 -7.47 -24.77 -11.14
CA LYS A 88 -6.25 -24.65 -11.93
C LYS A 88 -5.03 -24.94 -11.04
N GLU A 89 -4.18 -25.88 -11.44
CA GLU A 89 -3.01 -26.31 -10.65
C GLU A 89 -1.94 -25.22 -10.46
N SER A 90 -1.94 -24.17 -11.27
CA SER A 90 -1.01 -23.05 -11.12
C SER A 90 -1.55 -21.75 -11.73
N ALA A 91 -1.14 -20.62 -11.15
CA ALA A 91 -1.23 -19.33 -11.82
C ALA A 91 -0.31 -19.35 -13.04
N GLN A 92 -0.87 -19.51 -14.25
CA GLN A 92 -0.16 -19.53 -15.54
C GLN A 92 1.25 -18.88 -15.48
N GLY A 93 2.29 -19.72 -15.42
CA GLY A 93 3.69 -19.30 -15.51
C GLY A 93 4.32 -18.63 -14.29
N ARG A 94 3.68 -18.66 -13.11
CA ARG A 94 4.23 -18.15 -11.84
C ARG A 94 4.17 -19.26 -10.81
N ASN A 95 5.33 -19.71 -10.33
CA ASN A 95 5.58 -20.90 -9.50
C ASN A 95 4.94 -20.89 -8.09
N TYR A 96 3.72 -20.36 -7.95
CA TYR A 96 2.93 -20.36 -6.73
C TYR A 96 2.06 -21.61 -6.70
N ARG A 97 2.09 -22.30 -5.55
CA ARG A 97 1.21 -23.41 -5.25
C ARG A 97 0.05 -22.92 -4.38
N PRO A 98 -1.12 -23.56 -4.43
CA PRO A 98 -2.23 -23.24 -3.53
C PRO A 98 -1.85 -23.31 -2.04
N GLY A 99 -0.87 -24.13 -1.68
CA GLY A 99 -0.32 -24.21 -0.32
C GLY A 99 0.38 -22.93 0.16
N ASP A 100 0.74 -22.01 -0.74
CA ASP A 100 1.44 -20.77 -0.39
C ASP A 100 0.47 -19.66 0.08
N LEU A 101 -0.85 -19.86 -0.03
CA LEU A 101 -1.87 -18.87 0.36
C LEU A 101 -1.69 -18.41 1.81
N GLY A 102 -1.44 -19.34 2.74
CA GLY A 102 -1.23 -19.01 4.15
C GLY A 102 0.03 -18.17 4.39
N VAL A 103 1.11 -18.43 3.64
CA VAL A 103 2.34 -17.64 3.74
C VAL A 103 2.11 -16.23 3.21
N ILE A 104 1.39 -16.09 2.10
CA ILE A 104 1.07 -14.78 1.50
C ILE A 104 0.15 -13.97 2.43
N GLU A 105 -0.84 -14.62 3.04
CA GLU A 105 -1.71 -14.00 4.05
C GLU A 105 -0.90 -13.52 5.25
N SER A 106 -0.01 -14.36 5.78
CA SER A 106 0.85 -14.02 6.92
C SER A 106 1.81 -12.87 6.61
N LEU A 107 2.52 -12.91 5.48
CA LEU A 107 3.42 -11.83 5.06
C LEU A 107 2.66 -10.52 4.84
N GLY A 108 1.52 -10.59 4.16
CA GLY A 108 0.75 -9.42 3.82
C GLY A 108 0.08 -8.75 5.03
N THR A 109 -0.50 -9.53 5.95
CA THR A 109 -1.03 -9.00 7.23
C THR A 109 0.10 -8.44 8.10
N SER A 110 1.25 -9.09 8.15
CA SER A 110 2.43 -8.61 8.90
C SER A 110 2.92 -7.27 8.37
N CYS A 111 3.10 -7.11 7.06
CA CYS A 111 3.43 -5.81 6.46
C CYS A 111 2.38 -4.74 6.79
N GLY A 112 1.09 -5.11 6.79
CA GLY A 112 0.01 -4.22 7.18
C GLY A 112 0.15 -3.72 8.62
N PHE A 113 0.32 -4.61 9.58
CA PHE A 113 0.50 -4.20 10.98
C PHE A 113 1.82 -3.46 11.24
N ILE A 114 2.90 -3.79 10.53
CA ILE A 114 4.15 -3.02 10.59
C ILE A 114 3.90 -1.57 10.14
N SER A 115 3.06 -1.34 9.13
CA SER A 115 2.70 0.04 8.73
C SER A 115 2.01 0.82 9.86
N VAL A 116 1.16 0.15 10.66
CA VAL A 116 0.52 0.74 11.85
C VAL A 116 1.56 1.05 12.94
N VAL A 117 2.53 0.16 13.15
CA VAL A 117 3.63 0.38 14.10
C VAL A 117 4.49 1.57 13.67
N VAL A 118 4.84 1.67 12.37
CA VAL A 118 5.58 2.81 11.82
C VAL A 118 4.80 4.11 12.02
N LEU A 119 3.48 4.10 11.83
CA LEU A 119 2.63 5.26 12.12
C LEU A 119 2.66 5.64 13.61
N ALA A 120 2.57 4.66 14.50
CA ALA A 120 2.63 4.91 15.94
C ALA A 120 3.99 5.51 16.37
N LEU A 121 5.09 5.00 15.81
CA LEU A 121 6.43 5.54 16.04
C LEU A 121 6.57 6.97 15.50
N TYR A 122 5.98 7.25 14.33
CA TYR A 122 5.93 8.60 13.79
C TYR A 122 5.16 9.56 14.73
N ILE A 123 3.99 9.17 15.22
CA ILE A 123 3.19 10.00 16.15
C ILE A 123 3.97 10.33 17.44
N HIS A 124 4.81 9.40 17.90
CA HIS A 124 5.66 9.61 19.08
C HIS A 124 6.93 10.42 18.81
N SER A 125 7.30 10.62 17.54
CA SER A 125 8.54 11.32 17.18
C SER A 125 8.51 12.81 17.54
N PRO A 126 9.67 13.42 17.84
CA PRO A 126 9.77 14.86 18.10
C PRO A 126 9.37 15.70 16.88
N ASP A 127 9.45 15.15 15.66
CA ASP A 127 9.04 15.85 14.43
C ASP A 127 7.56 16.24 14.47
N VAL A 128 6.68 15.38 15.02
CA VAL A 128 5.24 15.63 15.11
C VAL A 128 4.90 16.80 16.05
N HIS A 129 5.75 17.07 17.04
CA HIS A 129 5.55 18.16 18.00
C HIS A 129 5.66 19.54 17.34
N GLN A 130 6.35 19.65 16.20
CA GLN A 130 6.47 20.91 15.47
C GLN A 130 5.26 21.21 14.58
N TYR A 131 4.54 20.17 14.14
CA TYR A 131 3.44 20.30 13.17
C TYR A 131 2.04 20.19 13.79
N TYR A 132 1.89 19.55 14.95
CA TYR A 132 0.58 19.30 15.56
C TYR A 132 0.54 19.78 17.02
N ARG A 133 -0.54 20.49 17.37
CA ARG A 133 -0.76 21.02 18.73
C ARG A 133 -1.27 19.95 19.68
N LEU A 134 -2.09 19.02 19.19
CA LEU A 134 -2.74 17.96 19.97
C LEU A 134 -2.38 16.60 19.38
N GLN A 135 -1.67 15.77 20.16
CA GLN A 135 -1.20 14.45 19.70
C GLN A 135 -2.21 13.33 19.95
N TRP A 136 -3.05 13.47 20.98
CA TRP A 136 -4.01 12.44 21.36
C TRP A 136 -5.01 12.06 20.25
N PRO A 137 -5.52 13.00 19.43
CA PRO A 137 -6.36 12.66 18.28
C PRO A 137 -5.64 11.83 17.20
N LEU A 138 -4.34 12.04 16.99
CA LEU A 138 -3.55 11.29 16.00
C LEU A 138 -3.47 9.80 16.35
N TRP A 139 -3.46 9.46 17.64
CA TRP A 139 -3.47 8.07 18.08
C TRP A 139 -4.73 7.31 17.64
N MET A 140 -5.84 7.99 17.34
CA MET A 140 -7.05 7.36 16.80
C MET A 140 -6.89 6.89 15.35
N ILE A 141 -5.87 7.39 14.63
CA ILE A 141 -5.55 6.94 13.27
C ILE A 141 -5.00 5.50 13.32
N CYS A 142 -4.25 5.12 14.35
CA CYS A 142 -3.70 3.77 14.51
C CYS A 142 -4.77 2.66 14.54
N PRO A 143 -5.77 2.66 15.45
CA PRO A 143 -6.80 1.63 15.48
C PRO A 143 -7.69 1.67 14.23
N LEU A 144 -7.87 2.84 13.62
CA LEU A 144 -8.65 3.00 12.41
C LEU A 144 -7.95 2.37 11.19
N LEU A 145 -6.64 2.59 11.05
CA LEU A 145 -5.81 1.93 10.03
C LEU A 145 -5.75 0.43 10.29
N MET A 146 -5.59 0.01 11.54
CA MET A 146 -5.60 -1.40 11.94
C MET A 146 -6.91 -2.11 11.56
N TYR A 147 -8.06 -1.46 11.82
CA TYR A 147 -9.37 -1.94 11.40
C TYR A 147 -9.47 -2.06 9.88
N TRP A 148 -9.03 -1.05 9.15
CA TRP A 148 -9.08 -1.02 7.69
C TRP A 148 -8.25 -2.14 7.07
N ILE A 149 -7.01 -2.34 7.53
CA ILE A 149 -6.13 -3.43 7.08
C ILE A 149 -6.78 -4.79 7.36
N SER A 150 -7.28 -4.99 8.59
CA SER A 150 -7.95 -6.23 8.99
C SER A 150 -9.17 -6.52 8.10
N ARG A 151 -9.96 -5.49 7.78
CA ARG A 151 -11.13 -5.61 6.91
C ARG A 151 -10.74 -5.98 5.48
N ILE A 152 -9.69 -5.37 4.91
CA ILE A 152 -9.20 -5.69 3.57
C ILE A 152 -8.78 -7.17 3.50
N TRP A 153 -8.02 -7.65 4.48
CA TRP A 153 -7.58 -9.04 4.52
C TRP A 153 -8.73 -10.03 4.74
N LEU A 154 -9.71 -9.66 5.57
CA LEU A 154 -10.92 -10.46 5.76
C LEU A 154 -11.77 -10.56 4.49
N LEU A 155 -11.87 -9.48 3.70
CA LEU A 155 -12.53 -9.50 2.39
C LEU A 155 -11.74 -10.29 1.34
N ALA A 156 -10.42 -10.18 1.36
CA ALA A 156 -9.52 -10.96 0.49
C ALA A 156 -9.74 -12.46 0.69
N ARG A 157 -9.77 -12.89 1.95
CA ARG A 157 -10.00 -14.28 2.35
C ARG A 157 -11.40 -14.79 2.07
N ARG A 158 -12.39 -13.90 1.95
CA ARG A 158 -13.76 -14.24 1.53
C ARG A 158 -13.95 -14.25 0.01
N GLY A 159 -12.91 -13.98 -0.78
CA GLY A 159 -13.02 -13.84 -2.24
C GLY A 159 -13.86 -12.62 -2.69
N GLN A 160 -14.10 -11.66 -1.79
CA GLN A 160 -14.95 -10.49 -2.05
C GLN A 160 -14.14 -9.24 -2.42
N LEU A 161 -12.81 -9.32 -2.37
CA LEU A 161 -11.93 -8.24 -2.80
C LEU A 161 -11.89 -8.23 -4.35
N GLY A 162 -12.32 -7.12 -4.94
CA GLY A 162 -12.27 -6.94 -6.40
C GLY A 162 -10.85 -6.99 -6.97
N GLU A 163 -10.71 -6.89 -8.29
CA GLU A 163 -9.43 -7.10 -9.00
C GLU A 163 -8.28 -6.18 -8.54
N ASP A 164 -8.61 -5.00 -8.01
CA ASP A 164 -7.66 -4.06 -7.44
C ASP A 164 -8.09 -3.56 -6.05
N PRO A 165 -7.32 -3.83 -4.98
CA PRO A 165 -7.63 -3.39 -3.62
C PRO A 165 -7.78 -1.86 -3.51
N ILE A 166 -6.96 -1.11 -4.24
CA ILE A 166 -6.97 0.36 -4.22
C ILE A 166 -8.27 0.89 -4.83
N VAL A 167 -8.68 0.36 -5.99
CA VAL A 167 -9.93 0.79 -6.65
C VAL A 167 -11.13 0.41 -5.78
N PHE A 168 -11.10 -0.80 -5.18
CA PHE A 168 -12.11 -1.22 -4.22
C PHE A 168 -12.26 -0.24 -3.06
N THR A 169 -11.15 0.24 -2.50
CA THR A 169 -11.16 1.17 -1.37
C THR A 169 -11.76 2.54 -1.70
N LEU A 170 -11.69 2.98 -2.95
CA LEU A 170 -12.31 4.23 -3.40
C LEU A 170 -13.83 4.11 -3.58
N GLY A 171 -14.32 2.94 -3.98
CA GLY A 171 -15.77 2.71 -4.16
C GLY A 171 -16.51 2.40 -2.85
N ASP A 172 -15.86 1.66 -1.96
CA ASP A 172 -16.45 1.10 -0.75
C ASP A 172 -16.83 2.17 0.29
N ARG A 173 -18.06 2.08 0.85
CA ARG A 173 -18.58 3.06 1.81
C ARG A 173 -17.79 3.05 3.12
N THR A 174 -17.42 1.86 3.62
CA THR A 174 -16.68 1.74 4.88
C THR A 174 -15.26 2.29 4.74
N SER A 175 -14.58 2.01 3.64
CA SER A 175 -13.24 2.56 3.36
C SER A 175 -13.25 4.09 3.24
N ARG A 176 -14.28 4.67 2.61
CA ARG A 176 -14.46 6.13 2.57
C ARG A 176 -14.77 6.75 3.94
N LEU A 177 -15.56 6.07 4.78
CA LEU A 177 -15.81 6.51 6.16
C LEU A 177 -14.53 6.51 6.99
N VAL A 178 -13.71 5.46 6.87
CA VAL A 178 -12.38 5.40 7.51
C VAL A 178 -11.52 6.56 7.03
N ALA A 179 -11.41 6.79 5.72
CA ALA A 179 -10.64 7.91 5.19
C ALA A 179 -11.13 9.27 5.71
N ALA A 180 -12.45 9.49 5.77
CA ALA A 180 -13.04 10.71 6.31
C ALA A 180 -12.72 10.90 7.81
N LEU A 181 -12.75 9.82 8.60
CA LEU A 181 -12.38 9.86 10.02
C LEU A 181 -10.89 10.17 10.21
N VAL A 182 -10.00 9.60 9.40
CA VAL A 182 -8.56 9.95 9.42
C VAL A 182 -8.37 11.45 9.19
N ILE A 183 -9.02 12.00 8.16
CA ILE A 183 -8.94 13.44 7.84
C ILE A 183 -9.49 14.28 8.99
N ALA A 184 -10.63 13.89 9.58
CA ALA A 184 -11.21 14.59 10.72
C ALA A 184 -10.24 14.62 11.92
N PHE A 185 -9.61 13.50 12.27
CA PHE A 185 -8.63 13.47 13.35
C PHE A 185 -7.37 14.29 13.05
N MET A 186 -6.92 14.32 11.79
CA MET A 186 -5.80 15.18 11.38
C MET A 186 -6.13 16.67 11.54
N VAL A 187 -7.36 17.09 11.18
CA VAL A 187 -7.83 18.48 11.34
C VAL A 187 -8.02 18.87 12.80
N ILE A 188 -8.42 17.93 13.66
CA ILE A 188 -8.53 18.19 15.12
C ILE A 188 -7.13 18.30 15.77
N ALA A 189 -6.14 17.60 15.22
CA ALA A 189 -4.78 17.61 15.75
C ALA A 189 -3.98 18.88 15.40
N SER A 190 -4.28 19.50 14.24
CA SER A 190 -3.63 20.71 13.73
C SER A 190 -4.06 21.97 14.47
#